data_AF-A0A6L5XMZ2-F1
#
_entry.id   AF-A0A6L5XMZ2-F1
#
_cell.length_a   1.000
_cell.length_b   1.000
_cell.length_c   1.000
_cell.angle_alpha   90.00
_cell.angle_beta   90.00
_cell.angle_gamma   90.00
#
_symmetry.space_group_name_H-M   'P 1'
#
loop_
_entity.id
_entity.type
_entity.pdbx_description
1 polymer ?
#
loop_
_entity_poly.entity_id
_entity_poly.type
_entity_poly.pdbx_seq_one_letter_code
_entity_poly.pdbx_strand_id
1 'polypeptide(L)'
;MQSSSNTRTVRIFRYDPEKGGEGSFLSYTLDIPDPDTTTILDVLLRIQKEQDPSIAFRFACRVNMCGSCGMVINGREGLACKTNVCDLPAGQDITLRPLNHFPVIKDLVVDMGPFFAKYEDALPFFEPREKRDEPYVIKPDDQNRVDIGMATDCIACGCCVSSCTMVDSHEGYCGPAALNRAFTLLADERDALFEARLTKALDSCYNCRTEFNCTEVCPKSISGTRAIKYIQRLALKNLKAVKPLPPHPAELAGQEAAEKSAPAPAGQVETAAEARSGRTAENTRPCACYASDASRRSFLKGAGGLVGAGIVVSLGAVLGVSAVGPTLGNQPSQWVNAGPEKDFPVGGITSVTLHYKRSQAFHSEEKEVPVLVRRDSEQDFICFSSSCPHLGCAVSWDELSRRFKCACHGGAFDRDGKVIAGPPPSPLPRLPWKLENGILKVEVV
;
A
#
# COMPACT_ATOMS: atom_id res chain seq x y z
N MET A 1 45.69 6.72 -20.49
CA MET A 1 44.41 6.77 -19.75
C MET A 1 44.53 7.91 -18.75
N GLN A 2 43.86 9.03 -19.02
CA GLN A 2 43.85 10.16 -18.08
C GLN A 2 42.95 9.75 -16.91
N SER A 3 43.55 9.53 -15.74
CA SER A 3 42.84 9.37 -14.48
C SER A 3 42.16 10.71 -14.17
N SER A 4 40.90 10.88 -14.57
CA SER A 4 40.08 11.96 -14.05
C SER A 4 39.94 11.75 -12.54
N SER A 5 40.55 12.61 -11.72
CA SER A 5 40.43 12.53 -10.27
C SER A 5 38.97 12.69 -9.87
N ASN A 6 38.34 11.59 -9.49
CA ASN A 6 36.95 11.53 -9.04
C ASN A 6 36.91 11.78 -7.53
N THR A 7 37.40 12.95 -7.14
CA THR A 7 37.42 13.38 -5.75
C THR A 7 35.99 13.73 -5.31
N ARG A 8 35.54 13.14 -4.20
CA ARG A 8 34.22 13.40 -3.59
C ARG A 8 34.40 13.86 -2.16
N THR A 9 33.53 14.78 -1.74
CA THR A 9 33.35 15.13 -0.33
C THR A 9 32.34 14.16 0.29
N VAL A 10 32.70 13.57 1.42
CA VAL A 10 31.88 12.64 2.20
C VAL A 10 31.58 13.27 3.55
N ARG A 11 30.31 13.59 3.79
CA ARG A 11 29.78 14.16 5.02
C ARG A 11 29.19 13.07 5.88
N ILE A 12 29.80 12.78 7.02
CA ILE A 12 29.39 11.69 7.92
C ILE A 12 28.86 12.31 9.21
N PHE A 13 27.67 11.88 9.64
CA PHE A 13 27.15 12.23 10.96
C PHE A 13 28.01 11.60 12.06
N ARG A 14 28.49 12.43 12.99
CA ARG A 14 29.34 12.05 14.11
C ARG A 14 28.66 12.35 15.43
N TYR A 15 28.69 11.38 16.33
CA TYR A 15 28.17 11.50 17.67
C TYR A 15 29.00 10.66 18.62
N ASP A 16 29.44 11.27 19.72
CA ASP A 16 30.26 10.63 20.74
C ASP A 16 29.48 10.64 22.07
N PRO A 17 29.02 9.47 22.56
CA PRO A 17 28.19 9.40 23.76
C PRO A 17 28.91 9.88 25.02
N GLU A 18 30.24 9.81 25.06
CA GLU A 18 31.02 10.30 26.21
C GLU A 18 31.06 11.83 26.27
N LYS A 19 31.00 12.51 25.11
CA LYS A 19 30.99 13.98 25.01
C LYS A 19 29.58 14.56 25.11
N GLY A 20 28.56 13.79 24.74
CA GLY A 20 27.17 14.25 24.67
C GLY A 20 26.92 15.25 23.51
N GLY A 21 25.77 15.94 23.56
CA GLY A 21 25.33 16.89 22.53
C GLY A 21 24.49 16.27 21.41
N GLU A 22 24.16 17.06 20.38
CA GLU A 22 23.26 16.65 19.28
C GLU A 22 23.98 15.92 18.12
N GLY A 23 25.30 15.80 18.20
CA GLY A 23 26.13 15.33 17.09
C GLY A 23 26.28 16.39 15.98
N SER A 24 27.16 16.13 15.02
CA SER A 24 27.45 17.05 13.92
C SER A 24 27.98 16.31 12.69
N PHE A 25 27.88 16.92 11.51
CA PHE A 25 28.52 16.38 10.32
C PHE A 25 30.00 16.77 10.27
N LEU A 26 30.86 15.78 10.03
CA LEU A 26 32.25 16.00 9.63
C LEU A 26 32.43 15.65 8.15
N SER A 27 33.28 16.42 7.46
CA SER A 27 33.55 16.26 6.04
C SER A 27 34.92 15.64 5.82
N TYR A 28 34.97 14.65 4.94
CA TYR A 28 36.18 13.95 4.52
C TYR A 28 36.30 14.05 3.00
N THR A 29 37.50 14.27 2.49
CA THR A 29 37.74 14.30 1.05
C THR A 29 38.41 12.99 0.66
N LEU A 30 37.84 12.30 -0.35
CA LEU A 30 38.36 11.02 -0.81
C LEU A 30 38.44 11.00 -2.33
N ASP A 31 39.57 10.57 -2.86
CA ASP A 31 39.71 10.25 -4.28
C ASP A 31 39.17 8.84 -4.57
N ILE A 32 38.21 8.73 -5.49
CA ILE A 32 37.49 7.49 -5.80
C ILE A 32 37.73 7.16 -7.28
N PRO A 33 38.83 6.46 -7.62
CA PRO A 33 39.21 6.23 -9.02
C PRO A 33 38.14 5.46 -9.79
N ASP A 34 37.52 4.45 -9.17
CA ASP A 34 36.55 3.55 -9.80
C ASP A 34 35.16 3.64 -9.10
N PRO A 35 34.37 4.70 -9.36
CA PRO A 35 33.08 4.90 -8.68
C PRO A 35 32.02 3.84 -9.03
N ASP A 36 32.19 3.12 -10.15
CA ASP A 36 31.27 2.09 -10.62
C ASP A 36 31.33 0.80 -9.78
N THR A 37 32.46 0.54 -9.13
CA THR A 37 32.71 -0.66 -8.32
C THR A 37 32.96 -0.34 -6.85
N THR A 38 33.15 0.93 -6.51
CA THR A 38 33.33 1.37 -5.12
C THR A 38 31.99 1.50 -4.42
N THR A 39 31.76 0.72 -3.37
CA THR A 39 30.57 0.82 -2.53
C THR A 39 30.71 1.90 -1.47
N ILE A 40 29.59 2.34 -0.87
CA ILE A 40 29.61 3.22 0.30
C ILE A 40 30.31 2.58 1.49
N LEU A 41 30.26 1.25 1.63
CA LEU A 41 31.04 0.55 2.65
C LEU A 41 32.54 0.68 2.41
N ASP A 42 33.00 0.61 1.16
CA ASP A 42 34.42 0.78 0.84
C ASP A 42 34.88 2.21 1.11
N VAL A 43 34.03 3.21 0.83
CA VAL A 43 34.27 4.62 1.23
C VAL A 43 34.44 4.73 2.75
N LEU A 44 33.53 4.17 3.55
CA LEU A 44 33.60 4.20 5.00
C LEU A 44 34.87 3.51 5.55
N LEU A 45 35.22 2.35 5.01
CA LEU A 45 36.42 1.61 5.41
C LEU A 45 37.71 2.37 5.06
N ARG A 46 37.75 3.04 3.90
CA ARG A 46 38.90 3.87 3.52
C ARG A 46 39.05 5.08 4.43
N ILE A 47 37.97 5.81 4.69
CA ILE A 47 38.00 6.95 5.63
C ILE A 47 38.45 6.48 7.02
N GLN A 48 37.90 5.36 7.52
CA GLN A 48 38.28 4.81 8.82
C GLN A 48 39.77 4.43 8.89
N LYS A 49 40.32 3.84 7.82
CA LYS A 49 41.71 3.38 7.78
C LYS A 49 42.71 4.52 7.54
N GLU A 50 42.36 5.46 6.67
CA GLU A 50 43.29 6.45 6.09
C GLU A 50 43.20 7.82 6.79
N GLN A 51 42.04 8.17 7.35
CA GLN A 51 41.78 9.54 7.83
C GLN A 51 41.30 9.59 9.28
N ASP A 52 40.37 8.72 9.69
CA ASP A 52 39.74 8.78 11.00
C ASP A 52 39.32 7.41 11.56
N PRO A 53 40.19 6.74 12.34
CA PRO A 53 39.90 5.46 12.96
C PRO A 53 38.78 5.47 14.01
N SER A 54 38.32 6.65 14.43
CA SER A 54 37.31 6.78 15.50
C SER A 54 35.86 6.61 15.02
N ILE A 55 35.63 6.62 13.70
CA ILE A 55 34.29 6.49 13.12
C ILE A 55 33.71 5.10 13.42
N ALA A 56 32.50 5.07 13.96
CA ALA A 56 31.76 3.84 14.23
C ALA A 56 30.63 3.60 13.20
N PHE A 57 30.61 2.39 12.64
CA PHE A 57 29.52 1.86 11.80
C PHE A 57 29.49 0.33 11.88
N ARG A 58 28.34 -0.28 11.59
CA ARG A 58 28.20 -1.76 11.56
C ARG A 58 28.27 -2.29 10.14
N PHE A 59 28.96 -3.41 9.97
CA PHE A 59 28.97 -4.22 8.75
C PHE A 59 29.39 -5.65 9.09
N ALA A 60 29.08 -6.60 8.20
CA ALA A 60 29.53 -7.98 8.35
C ALA A 60 29.73 -8.64 6.98
N CYS A 61 28.65 -9.05 6.30
CA CYS A 61 28.74 -9.94 5.13
C CYS A 61 29.35 -9.32 3.86
N ARG A 62 29.27 -8.00 3.69
CA ARG A 62 29.66 -7.26 2.47
C ARG A 62 28.97 -7.69 1.16
N VAL A 63 27.89 -8.46 1.24
CA VAL A 63 27.19 -9.04 0.07
C VAL A 63 25.66 -8.87 0.11
N ASN A 64 25.14 -7.82 0.77
CA ASN A 64 23.69 -7.52 0.80
C ASN A 64 22.81 -8.66 1.38
N MET A 65 23.27 -9.35 2.43
CA MET A 65 22.52 -10.45 3.04
C MET A 65 22.28 -10.32 4.55
N CYS A 66 23.21 -9.73 5.31
CA CYS A 66 23.07 -9.64 6.78
C CYS A 66 22.24 -8.44 7.26
N GLY A 67 22.06 -7.40 6.44
CA GLY A 67 21.36 -6.17 6.84
C GLY A 67 22.12 -5.21 7.77
N SER A 68 23.27 -5.60 8.33
CA SER A 68 23.95 -4.83 9.39
C SER A 68 24.44 -3.43 9.01
N CYS A 69 24.68 -3.17 7.72
CA CYS A 69 25.14 -1.88 7.22
C CYS A 69 23.99 -0.99 6.69
N GLY A 70 22.78 -1.20 7.20
CA GLY A 70 21.65 -0.31 6.98
C GLY A 70 21.93 1.07 7.55
N MET A 71 21.80 2.09 6.72
CA MET A 71 21.97 3.49 7.07
C MET A 71 21.23 4.35 6.05
N VAL A 72 21.33 5.67 6.18
CA VAL A 72 20.80 6.56 5.15
C VAL A 72 21.92 7.25 4.39
N ILE A 73 21.83 7.14 3.07
CA ILE A 73 22.81 7.55 2.08
C ILE A 73 22.12 8.58 1.18
N ASN A 74 22.63 9.82 1.17
CA ASN A 74 22.06 10.96 0.43
C ASN A 74 20.55 11.14 0.67
N GLY A 75 20.12 11.00 1.92
CA GLY A 75 18.72 11.18 2.32
C GLY A 75 17.84 9.94 2.16
N ARG A 76 18.31 8.89 1.48
CA ARG A 76 17.57 7.64 1.24
C ARG A 76 18.15 6.44 1.98
N GLU A 77 17.31 5.64 2.62
CA GLU A 77 17.73 4.40 3.28
C GLU A 77 18.32 3.39 2.29
N GLY A 78 19.41 2.74 2.69
CA GLY A 78 20.10 1.77 1.87
C GLY A 78 21.08 0.93 2.67
N LEU A 79 21.74 -0.02 2.00
CA LEU A 79 22.83 -0.79 2.57
C LEU A 79 24.15 -0.27 2.02
N ALA A 80 25.07 0.11 2.89
CA ALA A 80 26.36 0.64 2.47
C ALA A 80 27.14 -0.31 1.55
N CYS A 81 27.05 -1.63 1.78
CA CYS A 81 27.73 -2.64 0.94
C CYS A 81 27.05 -2.92 -0.40
N LYS A 82 25.85 -2.36 -0.65
CA LYS A 82 25.08 -2.57 -1.88
C LYS A 82 25.09 -1.32 -2.77
N THR A 83 25.07 -0.14 -2.15
CA THR A 83 25.01 1.13 -2.87
C THR A 83 26.40 1.50 -3.39
N ASN A 84 26.51 1.69 -4.70
CA ASN A 84 27.73 2.16 -5.34
C ASN A 84 27.80 3.69 -5.35
N VAL A 85 29.01 4.23 -5.46
CA VAL A 85 29.21 5.67 -5.60
C VAL A 85 28.59 6.19 -6.91
N CYS A 86 28.61 5.40 -7.98
CA CYS A 86 27.99 5.73 -9.26
C CYS A 86 26.45 5.81 -9.19
N ASP A 87 25.81 5.14 -8.23
CA ASP A 87 24.36 5.20 -8.03
C ASP A 87 23.91 6.55 -7.43
N LEU A 88 24.87 7.34 -6.91
CA LEU A 88 24.61 8.65 -6.33
C LEU A 88 24.82 9.75 -7.37
N PRO A 89 24.04 10.85 -7.31
CA PRO A 89 24.20 11.97 -8.25
C PRO A 89 25.65 12.45 -8.36
N ALA A 90 26.13 12.58 -9.59
CA ALA A 90 27.47 13.10 -9.86
C ALA A 90 27.58 14.56 -9.37
N GLY A 91 28.74 14.91 -8.79
CA GLY A 91 29.02 16.27 -8.31
C GLY A 91 28.34 16.68 -7.00
N GLN A 92 27.52 15.82 -6.38
CA GLN A 92 26.97 16.07 -5.05
C GLN A 92 27.85 15.45 -3.94
N ASP A 93 27.83 16.06 -2.75
CA ASP A 93 28.44 15.45 -1.58
C ASP A 93 27.75 14.12 -1.23
N ILE A 94 28.53 13.15 -0.77
CA ILE A 94 28.00 11.91 -0.20
C ILE A 94 27.66 12.18 1.26
N THR A 95 26.39 12.13 1.64
CA THR A 95 25.96 12.36 3.02
C THR A 95 25.50 11.06 3.66
N LEU A 96 26.10 10.69 4.79
CA LEU A 96 25.83 9.46 5.53
C LEU A 96 25.29 9.81 6.92
N ARG A 97 24.10 9.28 7.25
CA ARG A 97 23.44 9.46 8.56
C ARG A 97 22.95 8.10 9.10
N PRO A 98 22.82 7.94 10.43
CA PRO A 98 22.22 6.75 11.01
C PRO A 98 20.77 6.56 10.52
N LEU A 99 20.23 5.35 10.70
CA LEU A 99 18.81 5.08 10.48
C LEU A 99 17.95 5.99 11.35
N ASN A 100 16.87 6.52 10.79
CA ASN A 100 15.89 7.36 11.51
C ASN A 100 15.06 6.55 12.49
N HIS A 101 14.56 7.20 13.55
CA HIS A 101 13.65 6.61 14.53
C HIS A 101 14.28 5.49 15.38
N PHE A 102 15.60 5.32 15.29
CA PHE A 102 16.38 4.47 16.18
C PHE A 102 17.25 5.36 17.08
N PRO A 103 17.38 5.05 18.38
CA PRO A 103 18.33 5.73 19.24
C PRO A 103 19.76 5.57 18.71
N VAL A 104 20.51 6.66 18.60
CA VAL A 104 21.90 6.62 18.14
C VAL A 104 22.81 6.23 19.32
N ILE A 105 23.66 5.22 19.12
CA ILE A 105 24.66 4.79 20.10
C ILE A 105 25.96 5.59 19.89
N LYS A 106 26.47 5.61 18.65
CA LYS A 106 27.70 6.32 18.27
C LYS A 106 27.74 6.46 16.74
N ASP A 107 27.99 7.66 16.23
CA ASP A 107 28.10 7.95 14.80
C ASP A 107 26.95 7.34 13.97
N LEU A 108 27.23 6.33 13.12
CA LEU A 108 26.25 5.66 12.27
C LEU A 108 25.65 4.40 12.92
N VAL A 109 26.02 4.07 14.15
CA VAL A 109 25.54 2.91 14.90
C VAL A 109 24.31 3.29 15.70
N VAL A 110 23.21 2.57 15.47
CA VAL A 110 21.94 2.74 16.18
C VAL A 110 21.62 1.57 17.10
N ASP A 111 20.75 1.76 18.07
CA ASP A 111 20.18 0.70 18.89
C ASP A 111 19.02 0.01 18.16
N MET A 112 19.17 -1.29 17.91
CA MET A 112 18.16 -2.13 17.25
C MET A 112 17.21 -2.80 18.25
N GLY A 113 17.42 -2.65 19.56
CA GLY A 113 16.60 -3.26 20.61
C GLY A 113 15.10 -2.98 20.44
N PRO A 114 14.67 -1.71 20.30
CA PRO A 114 13.25 -1.38 20.10
C PRO A 114 12.64 -2.03 18.84
N PHE A 115 13.45 -2.16 17.78
CA PHE A 115 13.02 -2.83 16.55
C PHE A 115 12.78 -4.32 16.74
N PHE A 116 13.70 -5.02 17.41
CA PHE A 116 13.55 -6.47 17.65
C PHE A 116 12.44 -6.76 18.66
N ALA A 117 12.23 -5.91 19.66
CA ALA A 117 11.11 -6.04 20.58
C ALA A 117 9.76 -5.99 19.83
N LYS A 118 9.57 -5.03 18.91
CA LYS A 118 8.38 -4.94 18.05
C LYS A 118 8.27 -6.11 17.06
N TYR A 119 9.41 -6.63 16.60
CA TYR A 119 9.46 -7.78 15.69
C TYR A 119 9.04 -9.09 16.40
N GLU A 120 9.50 -9.29 17.64
CA GLU A 120 9.15 -10.42 18.50
C GLU A 120 7.67 -10.39 18.93
N ASP A 121 7.12 -9.20 19.18
CA ASP A 121 5.70 -9.04 19.50
C ASP A 121 4.80 -9.55 18.35
N ALA A 122 5.25 -9.50 17.10
CA ALA A 122 4.52 -10.08 15.96
C ALA A 122 4.56 -11.63 15.88
N LEU A 123 5.06 -12.30 16.94
CA LEU A 123 5.18 -13.75 17.09
C LEU A 123 6.00 -14.42 15.97
N PRO A 124 7.23 -13.99 15.63
CA PRO A 124 7.88 -14.24 14.33
C PRO A 124 8.33 -15.70 14.04
N PHE A 125 7.78 -16.69 14.72
CA PHE A 125 8.05 -18.12 14.57
C PHE A 125 6.84 -18.86 14.00
N PHE A 126 7.12 -20.00 13.37
CA PHE A 126 6.12 -20.92 12.84
C PHE A 126 5.71 -21.92 13.91
N GLU A 127 4.41 -22.09 14.11
CA GLU A 127 3.85 -23.12 15.00
C GLU A 127 3.07 -24.13 14.15
N PRO A 128 3.45 -25.41 14.08
CA PRO A 128 2.77 -26.37 13.22
C PRO A 128 1.36 -26.69 13.73
N ARG A 129 0.36 -26.60 12.84
CA ARG A 129 -1.03 -27.00 13.15
C ARG A 129 -1.19 -28.49 13.44
N GLU A 130 -0.36 -29.30 12.81
CA GLU A 130 -0.34 -30.76 12.96
C GLU A 130 1.08 -31.22 13.32
N LYS A 131 1.18 -32.10 14.31
CA LYS A 131 2.46 -32.76 14.61
C LYS A 131 2.79 -33.75 13.50
N ARG A 132 3.97 -33.62 12.92
CA ARG A 132 4.48 -34.47 11.84
C ARG A 132 5.94 -34.79 12.09
N ASP A 133 6.31 -36.04 11.81
CA ASP A 133 7.72 -36.46 11.81
C ASP A 133 8.40 -36.12 10.49
N GLU A 134 7.63 -36.11 9.39
CA GLU A 134 8.11 -35.80 8.04
C GLU A 134 7.84 -34.33 7.65
N PRO A 135 8.80 -33.66 6.97
CA PRO A 135 8.62 -32.29 6.48
C PRO A 135 7.41 -32.11 5.57
N TYR A 136 6.86 -30.89 5.54
CA TYR A 136 5.86 -30.51 4.55
C TYR A 136 6.48 -30.48 3.14
N VAL A 137 5.81 -31.13 2.18
CA VAL A 137 6.17 -31.03 0.77
C VAL A 137 5.50 -29.78 0.19
N ILE A 138 6.30 -28.77 -0.16
CA ILE A 138 5.83 -27.53 -0.78
C ILE A 138 6.38 -27.47 -2.20
N LYS A 139 5.50 -27.40 -3.20
CA LYS A 139 5.95 -27.28 -4.58
C LYS A 139 6.44 -25.86 -4.86
N PRO A 140 7.48 -25.67 -5.69
CA PRO A 140 7.98 -24.34 -5.99
C PRO A 140 6.96 -23.40 -6.65
N ASP A 141 6.04 -23.96 -7.44
CA ASP A 141 4.96 -23.29 -8.18
C ASP A 141 3.64 -23.19 -7.39
N ASP A 142 3.62 -23.67 -6.14
CA ASP A 142 2.45 -23.52 -5.27
C ASP A 142 2.15 -22.03 -5.05
N GLN A 143 0.92 -21.62 -5.34
CA GLN A 143 0.52 -20.21 -5.27
C GLN A 143 0.69 -19.63 -3.86
N ASN A 144 0.41 -20.41 -2.80
CA ASN A 144 0.57 -19.97 -1.41
C ASN A 144 2.04 -19.69 -1.10
N ARG A 145 2.97 -20.49 -1.66
CA ARG A 145 4.42 -20.25 -1.55
C ARG A 145 4.85 -19.03 -2.35
N VAL A 146 4.40 -18.91 -3.59
CA VAL A 146 4.77 -17.81 -4.50
C VAL A 146 4.32 -16.46 -3.92
N ASP A 147 3.13 -16.42 -3.31
CA ASP A 147 2.56 -15.18 -2.79
C ASP A 147 3.34 -14.57 -1.63
N ILE A 148 3.92 -15.40 -0.76
CA ILE A 148 4.75 -14.95 0.38
C ILE A 148 6.25 -14.98 0.09
N GLY A 149 6.70 -15.63 -0.98
CA GLY A 149 8.12 -15.95 -1.21
C GLY A 149 9.06 -14.76 -1.18
N MET A 150 8.68 -13.63 -1.79
CA MET A 150 9.50 -12.40 -1.68
C MET A 150 9.52 -11.86 -0.25
N ALA A 151 8.41 -11.95 0.49
CA ALA A 151 8.32 -11.43 1.85
C ALA A 151 9.16 -12.23 2.85
N THR A 152 9.44 -13.51 2.57
CA THR A 152 10.31 -14.34 3.43
C THR A 152 11.80 -13.97 3.32
N ASP A 153 12.21 -13.25 2.27
CA ASP A 153 13.60 -12.81 2.06
C ASP A 153 14.00 -11.60 2.92
N CYS A 154 13.18 -11.21 3.89
CA CYS A 154 13.44 -10.08 4.76
C CYS A 154 14.69 -10.35 5.62
N ILE A 155 15.68 -9.44 5.52
CA ILE A 155 16.96 -9.53 6.24
C ILE A 155 17.01 -8.67 7.51
N ALA A 156 15.86 -8.16 7.97
CA ALA A 156 15.74 -7.34 9.19
C ALA A 156 16.71 -6.11 9.26
N CYS A 157 17.00 -5.48 8.12
CA CYS A 157 17.96 -4.37 8.02
C CYS A 157 17.50 -3.01 8.61
N GLY A 158 16.22 -2.88 9.02
CA GLY A 158 15.69 -1.62 9.56
C GLY A 158 15.36 -0.51 8.55
N CYS A 159 15.82 -0.58 7.30
CA CYS A 159 15.57 0.47 6.28
C CYS A 159 14.09 0.86 6.15
N CYS A 160 13.19 -0.11 6.07
CA CYS A 160 11.75 0.17 5.92
C CYS A 160 11.12 0.85 7.14
N VAL A 161 11.68 0.62 8.34
CA VAL A 161 11.25 1.24 9.59
C VAL A 161 11.79 2.67 9.66
N SER A 162 13.07 2.88 9.31
CA SER A 162 13.68 4.21 9.21
C SER A 162 12.96 5.14 8.23
N SER A 163 12.48 4.61 7.10
CA SER A 163 11.81 5.44 6.10
C SER A 163 10.35 5.79 6.45
N CYS A 164 9.78 5.18 7.49
CA CYS A 164 8.35 5.25 7.78
C CYS A 164 8.03 6.28 8.86
N THR A 165 7.44 7.40 8.44
CA THR A 165 7.01 8.50 9.33
C THR A 165 6.05 8.02 10.43
N MET A 166 5.20 7.04 10.13
CA MET A 166 4.23 6.50 11.10
C MET A 166 4.89 5.77 12.26
N VAL A 167 6.10 5.23 12.10
CA VAL A 167 6.85 4.60 13.19
C VAL A 167 7.29 5.65 14.22
N ASP A 168 7.64 6.84 13.75
CA ASP A 168 8.00 7.98 14.58
C ASP A 168 6.80 8.51 15.37
N SER A 169 5.68 8.73 14.66
CA SER A 169 4.54 9.43 15.22
C SER A 169 3.61 8.56 16.07
N HIS A 170 3.73 7.22 16.01
CA HIS A 170 2.83 6.28 16.69
C HIS A 170 3.64 5.20 17.41
N GLU A 171 3.84 5.34 18.72
CA GLU A 171 4.61 4.38 19.53
C GLU A 171 4.10 2.94 19.40
N GLY A 172 2.77 2.76 19.38
CA GLY A 172 2.10 1.47 19.22
C GLY A 172 2.21 0.85 17.82
N TYR A 173 2.77 1.54 16.83
CA TYR A 173 2.99 0.97 15.51
C TYR A 173 4.24 0.08 15.52
N CYS A 174 4.05 -1.23 15.32
CA CYS A 174 5.15 -2.21 15.25
C CYS A 174 5.99 -2.09 13.97
N GLY A 175 5.50 -1.38 12.96
CA GLY A 175 6.26 -1.04 11.76
C GLY A 175 6.20 -2.08 10.63
N PRO A 176 6.68 -1.72 9.43
CA PRO A 176 6.55 -2.55 8.23
C PRO A 176 7.33 -3.87 8.29
N ALA A 177 8.47 -3.93 8.98
CA ALA A 177 9.27 -5.16 9.09
C ALA A 177 8.55 -6.27 9.86
N ALA A 178 8.00 -5.93 11.04
CA ALA A 178 7.24 -6.83 11.88
C ALA A 178 5.95 -7.30 11.19
N LEU A 179 5.21 -6.37 10.56
CA LEU A 179 3.99 -6.69 9.81
C LEU A 179 4.28 -7.54 8.56
N ASN A 180 5.41 -7.35 7.88
CA ASN A 180 5.84 -8.24 6.80
C ASN A 180 6.07 -9.66 7.32
N ARG A 181 6.71 -9.82 8.49
CA ARG A 181 6.89 -11.15 9.08
C ARG A 181 5.57 -11.79 9.48
N ALA A 182 4.68 -11.03 10.14
CA ALA A 182 3.34 -11.49 10.48
C ALA A 182 2.58 -11.96 9.23
N PHE A 183 2.62 -11.21 8.13
CA PHE A 183 2.02 -11.58 6.86
C PHE A 183 2.49 -12.95 6.35
N THR A 184 3.81 -13.22 6.36
CA THR A 184 4.34 -14.50 5.85
C THR A 184 3.77 -15.71 6.59
N LEU A 185 3.44 -15.55 7.88
CA LEU A 185 2.91 -16.63 8.73
C LEU A 185 1.37 -16.66 8.73
N LEU A 186 0.71 -15.49 8.63
CA LEU A 186 -0.76 -15.41 8.49
C LEU A 186 -1.26 -15.99 7.17
N ALA A 187 -0.47 -15.88 6.11
CA ALA A 187 -0.78 -16.46 4.81
C ALA A 187 -0.36 -17.94 4.70
N ASP A 188 0.32 -18.49 5.71
CA ASP A 188 0.73 -19.89 5.73
C ASP A 188 -0.32 -20.73 6.48
N GLU A 189 -1.12 -21.50 5.74
CA GLU A 189 -2.22 -22.30 6.29
C GLU A 189 -1.77 -23.39 7.29
N ARG A 190 -0.47 -23.69 7.31
CA ARG A 190 0.14 -24.67 8.21
C ARG A 190 0.41 -24.11 9.60
N ASP A 191 0.38 -22.78 9.77
CA ASP A 191 0.62 -22.11 11.05
C ASP A 191 -0.63 -22.20 11.96
N ALA A 192 -0.41 -22.58 13.21
CA ALA A 192 -1.47 -22.77 14.21
C ALA A 192 -1.87 -21.46 14.91
N LEU A 193 -1.04 -20.41 14.83
CA LEU A 193 -1.18 -19.18 15.62
C LEU A 193 -1.97 -18.08 14.92
N PHE A 194 -2.79 -18.42 13.92
CA PHE A 194 -3.51 -17.45 13.09
C PHE A 194 -4.23 -16.35 13.90
N GLU A 195 -5.09 -16.73 14.86
CA GLU A 195 -5.89 -15.77 15.64
C GLU A 195 -5.03 -14.86 16.55
N ALA A 196 -4.09 -15.45 17.28
CA ALA A 196 -3.20 -14.72 18.18
C ALA A 196 -2.33 -13.72 17.41
N ARG A 197 -1.79 -14.16 16.27
CA ARG A 197 -0.95 -13.36 15.38
C ARG A 197 -1.75 -12.27 14.68
N LEU A 198 -2.95 -12.59 14.20
CA LEU A 198 -3.82 -11.63 13.55
C LEU A 198 -4.20 -10.53 14.54
N THR A 199 -4.58 -10.88 15.77
CA THR A 199 -4.90 -9.90 16.82
C THR A 199 -3.78 -8.88 17.02
N LYS A 200 -2.55 -9.36 17.27
CA LYS A 200 -1.39 -8.46 17.44
C LYS A 200 -1.06 -7.64 16.19
N ALA A 201 -1.20 -8.24 15.00
CA ALA A 201 -0.99 -7.53 13.76
C ALA A 201 -2.03 -6.42 13.55
N LEU A 202 -3.29 -6.66 13.93
CA LEU A 202 -4.39 -5.69 13.81
C LEU A 202 -4.25 -4.52 14.77
N ASP A 203 -3.78 -4.75 16.00
CA ASP A 203 -3.50 -3.69 16.99
C ASP A 203 -2.51 -2.63 16.44
N SER A 204 -1.66 -3.03 15.49
CA SER A 204 -0.65 -2.16 14.87
C SER A 204 -0.99 -1.70 13.46
N CYS A 205 -1.53 -2.57 12.60
CA CYS A 205 -1.53 -2.35 11.14
C CYS A 205 -2.35 -1.15 10.67
N TYR A 206 -3.32 -0.68 11.46
CA TYR A 206 -4.17 0.46 11.11
C TYR A 206 -3.47 1.82 11.18
N ASN A 207 -2.31 1.88 11.85
CA ASN A 207 -1.47 3.09 11.83
C ASN A 207 -0.81 3.32 10.46
N CYS A 208 -0.81 2.34 9.56
CA CYS A 208 -0.25 2.51 8.22
C CYS A 208 -1.12 3.45 7.36
N ARG A 209 -0.52 4.57 6.92
CA ARG A 209 -1.12 5.54 5.99
C ARG A 209 -0.83 5.29 4.52
N THR A 210 -0.21 4.15 4.19
CA THR A 210 0.03 3.73 2.79
C THR A 210 0.90 4.74 2.01
N GLU A 211 1.95 5.26 2.65
CA GLU A 211 2.89 6.23 2.04
C GLU A 211 3.90 5.60 1.07
N PHE A 212 4.03 4.27 1.09
CA PHE A 212 4.94 3.48 0.23
C PHE A 212 6.45 3.61 0.45
N ASN A 213 6.94 4.53 1.29
CA ASN A 213 8.37 4.66 1.60
C ASN A 213 9.03 3.31 1.93
N CYS A 214 8.38 2.51 2.78
CA CYS A 214 8.88 1.20 3.21
C CYS A 214 9.09 0.20 2.06
N THR A 215 8.25 0.27 1.02
CA THR A 215 8.38 -0.56 -0.19
C THR A 215 9.49 -0.02 -1.10
N GLU A 216 9.59 1.30 -1.22
CA GLU A 216 10.56 1.97 -2.07
C GLU A 216 12.01 1.72 -1.62
N VAL A 217 12.27 1.81 -0.31
CA VAL A 217 13.63 1.70 0.23
C VAL A 217 14.11 0.26 0.47
N CYS A 218 13.25 -0.74 0.31
CA CYS A 218 13.60 -2.12 0.66
C CYS A 218 14.75 -2.64 -0.22
N PRO A 219 15.93 -2.99 0.33
CA PRO A 219 17.07 -3.45 -0.47
C PRO A 219 16.85 -4.82 -1.12
N LYS A 220 15.85 -5.57 -0.64
CA LYS A 220 15.40 -6.87 -1.14
C LYS A 220 14.14 -6.77 -2.01
N SER A 221 13.68 -5.56 -2.32
CA SER A 221 12.50 -5.29 -3.15
C SER A 221 11.20 -5.89 -2.59
N ILE A 222 11.11 -6.03 -1.27
CA ILE A 222 9.92 -6.51 -0.57
C ILE A 222 8.92 -5.37 -0.44
N SER A 223 7.67 -5.63 -0.77
CA SER A 223 6.60 -4.65 -0.53
C SER A 223 6.00 -4.83 0.87
N GLY A 224 6.52 -4.04 1.82
CA GLY A 224 5.91 -3.93 3.15
C GLY A 224 4.46 -3.45 3.07
N THR A 225 4.14 -2.57 2.12
CA THR A 225 2.76 -2.10 1.91
C THR A 225 1.83 -3.24 1.49
N ARG A 226 2.26 -4.15 0.60
CA ARG A 226 1.48 -5.34 0.21
C ARG A 226 1.15 -6.20 1.43
N ALA A 227 2.16 -6.49 2.27
CA ALA A 227 1.98 -7.29 3.48
C ALA A 227 0.95 -6.66 4.43
N ILE A 228 1.09 -5.35 4.69
CA ILE A 228 0.16 -4.63 5.59
C ILE A 228 -1.26 -4.63 5.02
N LYS A 229 -1.43 -4.39 3.71
CA LYS A 229 -2.74 -4.41 3.07
C LYS A 229 -3.38 -5.80 3.07
N TYR A 230 -2.59 -6.86 2.97
CA TYR A 230 -3.08 -8.22 3.13
C TYR A 230 -3.68 -8.43 4.53
N ILE A 231 -2.95 -8.04 5.58
CA ILE A 231 -3.41 -8.13 6.97
C ILE A 231 -4.71 -7.33 7.18
N GLN A 232 -4.76 -6.08 6.69
CA GLN A 232 -5.97 -5.25 6.79
C GLN A 232 -7.19 -5.91 6.10
N ARG A 233 -6.99 -6.62 4.98
CA ARG A 233 -8.08 -7.37 4.31
C ARG A 233 -8.51 -8.62 5.09
N LEU A 234 -7.57 -9.29 5.78
CA LEU A 234 -7.92 -10.41 6.64
C LEU A 234 -8.85 -9.98 7.77
N ALA A 235 -8.66 -8.78 8.32
CA ALA A 235 -9.56 -8.22 9.33
C ALA A 235 -11.01 -8.18 8.84
N LEU A 236 -11.25 -7.67 7.63
CA LEU A 236 -12.57 -7.55 7.03
C LEU A 236 -13.24 -8.92 6.82
N LYS A 237 -12.45 -9.94 6.49
CA LYS A 237 -12.95 -11.31 6.29
C LYS A 237 -13.28 -12.02 7.61
N ASN A 238 -12.63 -11.63 8.70
CA ASN A 238 -12.70 -12.30 10.00
C ASN A 238 -13.38 -11.45 11.10
N LEU A 239 -14.17 -10.43 10.72
CA LEU A 239 -14.87 -9.50 11.64
C LEU A 239 -15.63 -10.17 12.81
N LYS A 240 -16.06 -11.43 12.67
CA LYS A 240 -16.79 -12.18 13.71
C LYS A 240 -15.88 -12.82 14.78
N ALA A 241 -14.61 -13.06 14.45
CA ALA A 241 -13.64 -13.75 15.32
C ALA A 241 -12.67 -12.78 16.02
N VAL A 242 -12.57 -11.55 15.52
CA VAL A 242 -11.63 -10.54 16.01
C VAL A 242 -12.26 -9.72 17.15
N LYS A 243 -11.47 -9.47 18.21
CA LYS A 243 -11.84 -8.57 19.31
C LYS A 243 -12.23 -7.18 18.76
N PRO A 244 -13.32 -6.54 19.24
CA PRO A 244 -13.67 -5.19 18.82
C PRO A 244 -12.48 -4.26 18.99
N LEU A 245 -12.26 -3.36 18.02
CA LEU A 245 -11.26 -2.31 18.14
C LEU A 245 -11.52 -1.51 19.43
N PRO A 246 -10.46 -1.06 20.14
CA PRO A 246 -10.65 -0.15 21.25
C PRO A 246 -11.40 1.11 20.76
N PRO A 247 -12.31 1.67 21.58
CA PRO A 247 -13.05 2.86 21.22
C PRO A 247 -12.10 4.01 20.88
N HIS A 248 -12.49 4.83 19.91
CA HIS A 248 -11.67 5.95 19.47
C HIS A 248 -11.44 6.92 20.65
N PRO A 249 -10.27 7.59 20.78
CA PRO A 249 -10.03 8.54 21.87
C PRO A 249 -11.10 9.64 22.01
N ALA A 250 -11.71 10.04 20.89
CA ALA A 250 -12.84 10.96 20.89
C ALA A 250 -14.14 10.36 21.47
N GLU A 251 -14.36 9.05 21.33
CA GLU A 251 -15.47 8.34 21.97
C GLU A 251 -15.24 8.21 23.49
N LEU A 252 -14.00 7.94 23.90
CA LEU A 252 -13.60 7.92 25.30
C LEU A 252 -13.75 9.30 25.97
N ALA A 253 -13.31 10.36 25.29
CA ALA A 253 -13.48 11.74 25.76
C ALA A 253 -14.97 12.16 25.87
N GLY A 254 -15.81 11.66 24.96
CA GLY A 254 -17.26 11.86 25.03
C GLY A 254 -17.93 11.11 26.18
N GLN A 255 -17.44 9.91 26.51
CA GLN A 255 -17.93 9.12 27.65
C GLN A 255 -17.58 9.77 28.99
N GLU A 256 -16.35 10.29 29.15
CA GLU A 256 -15.98 11.04 30.35
C GLU A 256 -16.79 12.34 30.52
N ALA A 257 -17.18 12.99 29.43
CA ALA A 257 -18.05 14.17 29.46
C ALA A 257 -19.52 13.81 29.77
N ALA A 258 -20.00 12.66 29.29
CA ALA A 258 -21.34 12.15 29.59
C ALA A 258 -21.47 11.70 31.05
N GLU A 259 -20.43 11.09 31.61
CA GLU A 259 -20.41 10.63 33.01
C GLU A 259 -20.35 11.80 34.00
N LYS A 260 -19.69 12.91 33.62
CA LYS A 260 -19.65 14.16 34.40
C LYS A 260 -20.92 15.02 34.29
N SER A 261 -21.84 14.69 33.38
CA SER A 261 -23.09 15.44 33.16
C SER A 261 -24.35 14.67 33.57
N ALA A 262 -24.22 13.47 34.12
CA ALA A 262 -25.33 12.70 34.65
C ALA A 262 -25.90 13.37 35.92
N PRO A 263 -27.20 13.73 35.97
CA PRO A 263 -27.80 14.31 37.16
C PRO A 263 -27.91 13.28 38.28
N ALA A 264 -27.66 13.71 39.51
CA ALA A 264 -27.75 12.88 40.71
C ALA A 264 -29.17 12.24 40.85
N PRO A 265 -29.27 11.01 41.37
CA PRO A 265 -30.56 10.33 41.47
C PRO A 265 -31.48 11.05 42.45
N ALA A 266 -32.65 11.46 41.97
CA ALA A 266 -33.71 12.03 42.78
C ALA A 266 -34.27 10.98 43.75
N GLY A 267 -34.40 11.37 45.01
CA GLY A 267 -34.86 10.53 46.11
C GLY A 267 -36.25 9.95 45.92
N GLN A 268 -36.45 8.78 46.53
CA GLN A 268 -37.69 8.03 46.57
C GLN A 268 -38.82 8.84 47.23
N VAL A 269 -40.00 8.83 46.61
CA VAL A 269 -41.26 9.13 47.29
C VAL A 269 -42.19 7.94 47.07
N GLU A 270 -42.55 7.31 48.18
CA GLU A 270 -43.53 6.23 48.28
C GLU A 270 -44.93 6.75 47.94
N THR A 271 -45.73 5.95 47.22
CA THR A 271 -47.18 5.94 47.42
C THR A 271 -47.73 4.52 47.31
N ALA A 272 -48.52 4.18 48.32
CA ALA A 272 -49.09 2.89 48.64
C ALA A 272 -50.07 2.32 47.61
N ALA A 273 -50.15 0.99 47.60
CA ALA A 273 -51.10 0.16 46.89
C ALA A 273 -52.46 0.10 47.61
N GLU A 274 -53.53 -0.14 46.83
CA GLU A 274 -54.80 -0.85 47.12
C GLU A 274 -55.84 -0.43 46.05
N ALA A 275 -56.80 -1.20 45.53
CA ALA A 275 -57.23 -2.59 45.58
C ALA A 275 -58.37 -2.79 44.54
N ARG A 276 -58.76 -4.06 44.28
CA ARG A 276 -60.04 -4.58 43.70
C ARG A 276 -60.14 -4.62 42.16
N SER A 277 -60.15 -5.78 41.50
CA SER A 277 -61.03 -6.98 41.50
C SER A 277 -62.22 -6.93 40.52
N GLY A 278 -62.12 -7.73 39.44
CA GLY A 278 -63.16 -8.63 38.92
C GLY A 278 -64.39 -8.08 38.17
N ARG A 279 -64.54 -8.47 36.89
CA ARG A 279 -65.74 -9.06 36.22
C ARG A 279 -65.61 -9.00 34.67
N THR A 280 -65.40 -10.14 34.01
CA THR A 280 -66.34 -10.96 33.19
C THR A 280 -66.83 -10.33 31.88
N ALA A 281 -66.66 -11.11 30.81
CA ALA A 281 -67.15 -10.88 29.45
C ALA A 281 -68.65 -11.16 29.30
N GLU A 282 -69.38 -10.34 28.53
CA GLU A 282 -70.24 -10.75 27.40
C GLU A 282 -71.05 -9.57 26.77
N ASN A 283 -71.16 -9.65 25.44
CA ASN A 283 -72.25 -9.20 24.53
C ASN A 283 -72.37 -7.76 23.94
N THR A 284 -71.95 -7.70 22.66
CA THR A 284 -72.61 -7.18 21.42
C THR A 284 -73.44 -5.87 21.39
N ARG A 285 -73.00 -4.91 20.55
CA ARG A 285 -73.57 -4.50 19.23
C ARG A 285 -72.95 -3.17 18.74
N PRO A 286 -72.48 -3.04 17.47
CA PRO A 286 -72.06 -1.75 16.93
C PRO A 286 -73.27 -0.95 16.40
N CYS A 287 -73.32 0.34 16.73
CA CYS A 287 -74.36 1.28 16.33
C CYS A 287 -74.14 1.76 14.88
N ALA A 288 -75.20 1.72 14.07
CA ALA A 288 -75.21 2.11 12.67
C ALA A 288 -75.57 3.60 12.53
N CYS A 289 -74.59 4.45 12.18
CA CYS A 289 -74.85 5.82 11.69
C CYS A 289 -73.66 6.45 10.93
N TYR A 290 -73.06 5.75 9.96
CA TYR A 290 -72.29 6.39 8.89
C TYR A 290 -72.39 5.55 7.61
N ALA A 291 -73.39 5.86 6.77
CA ALA A 291 -73.41 5.37 5.40
C ALA A 291 -72.35 6.17 4.62
N SER A 292 -71.15 5.60 4.46
CA SER A 292 -70.12 6.19 3.60
C SER A 292 -70.51 5.95 2.14
N ASP A 293 -70.76 7.04 1.42
CA ASP A 293 -70.98 7.06 -0.03
C ASP A 293 -69.86 6.31 -0.77
N ALA A 294 -70.15 5.09 -1.21
CA ALA A 294 -69.19 4.21 -1.88
C ALA A 294 -68.75 4.74 -3.27
N SER A 295 -69.47 5.71 -3.84
CA SER A 295 -69.21 6.25 -5.18
C SER A 295 -67.99 7.18 -5.23
N ARG A 296 -67.87 8.14 -4.31
CA ARG A 296 -66.76 9.10 -4.29
C ARG A 296 -65.43 8.46 -3.90
N ARG A 297 -65.45 7.55 -2.92
CA ARG A 297 -64.24 6.86 -2.45
C ARG A 297 -63.69 5.90 -3.51
N SER A 298 -64.57 5.23 -4.26
CA SER A 298 -64.16 4.36 -5.36
C SER A 298 -63.62 5.17 -6.55
N PHE A 299 -64.28 6.28 -6.91
CA PHE A 299 -63.82 7.18 -7.97
C PHE A 299 -62.46 7.81 -7.66
N LEU A 300 -62.26 8.35 -6.44
CA LEU A 300 -60.98 8.95 -6.05
C LEU A 300 -59.84 7.92 -5.96
N LYS A 301 -60.13 6.67 -5.57
CA LYS A 301 -59.15 5.58 -5.63
C LYS A 301 -58.77 5.22 -7.07
N GLY A 302 -59.74 5.15 -7.98
CA GLY A 302 -59.50 4.88 -9.39
C GLY A 302 -58.72 6.01 -10.08
N ALA A 303 -59.14 7.26 -9.89
CA ALA A 303 -58.48 8.44 -10.45
C ALA A 303 -57.06 8.62 -9.86
N GLY A 304 -56.90 8.47 -8.54
CA GLY A 304 -55.59 8.51 -7.89
C GLY A 304 -54.67 7.39 -8.36
N GLY A 305 -55.19 6.19 -8.60
CA GLY A 305 -54.45 5.07 -9.17
C GLY A 305 -53.96 5.35 -10.60
N LEU A 306 -54.80 5.92 -11.46
CA LEU A 306 -54.44 6.28 -12.84
C LEU A 306 -53.40 7.41 -12.90
N VAL A 307 -53.57 8.46 -12.09
CA VAL A 307 -52.59 9.55 -12.01
C VAL A 307 -51.26 9.05 -11.43
N GLY A 308 -51.32 8.23 -10.37
CA GLY A 308 -50.14 7.61 -9.77
C GLY A 308 -49.39 6.70 -10.77
N ALA A 309 -50.11 5.86 -11.51
CA ALA A 309 -49.52 5.02 -12.55
C ALA A 309 -48.90 5.85 -13.67
N GLY A 310 -49.57 6.93 -14.11
CA GLY A 310 -49.04 7.85 -15.10
C GLY A 310 -47.73 8.50 -14.68
N ILE A 311 -47.66 8.98 -13.43
CA ILE A 311 -46.44 9.58 -12.85
C ILE A 311 -45.32 8.55 -12.74
N VAL A 312 -45.61 7.33 -12.26
CA VAL A 312 -44.60 6.27 -12.11
C VAL A 312 -44.05 5.83 -13.47
N VAL A 313 -44.90 5.68 -14.50
CA VAL A 313 -44.46 5.32 -15.85
C VAL A 313 -43.62 6.44 -16.48
N SER A 314 -44.02 7.70 -16.32
CA SER A 314 -43.28 8.83 -16.88
C SER A 314 -41.96 9.09 -16.16
N LEU A 315 -41.91 9.04 -14.82
CA LEU A 315 -40.64 9.07 -14.08
C LEU A 315 -39.78 7.84 -14.40
N GLY A 316 -40.38 6.66 -14.49
CA GLY A 316 -39.67 5.42 -14.85
C GLY A 316 -39.05 5.49 -16.25
N ALA A 317 -39.75 6.08 -17.22
CA ALA A 317 -39.23 6.29 -18.56
C ALA A 317 -38.10 7.33 -18.59
N VAL A 318 -38.24 8.45 -17.89
CA VAL A 318 -37.19 9.48 -17.80
C VAL A 318 -35.96 8.93 -17.07
N LEU A 319 -36.13 8.26 -15.93
CA LEU A 319 -35.03 7.61 -15.21
C LEU A 319 -34.41 6.48 -16.04
N GLY A 320 -35.20 5.70 -16.77
CA GLY A 320 -34.69 4.68 -17.69
C GLY A 320 -33.81 5.28 -18.79
N VAL A 321 -34.27 6.36 -19.44
CA VAL A 321 -33.53 7.05 -20.51
C VAL A 321 -32.31 7.81 -19.98
N SER A 322 -32.38 8.39 -18.78
CA SER A 322 -31.29 9.22 -18.23
C SER A 322 -30.28 8.46 -17.37
N ALA A 323 -30.67 7.37 -16.71
CA ALA A 323 -29.77 6.59 -15.85
C ALA A 323 -29.30 5.28 -16.48
N VAL A 324 -30.12 4.61 -17.30
CA VAL A 324 -29.80 3.30 -17.88
C VAL A 324 -29.40 3.40 -19.34
N GLY A 325 -30.05 4.26 -20.12
CA GLY A 325 -29.73 4.51 -21.53
C GLY A 325 -28.25 4.83 -21.83
N PRO A 326 -27.60 5.75 -21.07
CA PRO A 326 -26.18 6.08 -21.22
C PRO A 326 -25.22 4.92 -20.99
N THR A 327 -25.62 3.95 -20.16
CA THR A 327 -24.77 2.81 -19.79
C THR A 327 -24.89 1.63 -20.75
N LEU A 328 -25.92 1.61 -21.61
CA LEU A 328 -26.15 0.58 -22.61
C LEU A 328 -25.47 0.86 -23.96
N GLY A 329 -25.00 2.10 -24.19
CA GLY A 329 -24.24 2.46 -25.39
C GLY A 329 -22.77 2.08 -25.26
N ASN A 330 -22.33 1.05 -25.99
CA ASN A 330 -20.90 0.80 -26.18
C ASN A 330 -20.27 1.99 -26.90
N GLN A 331 -19.27 2.61 -26.28
CA GLN A 331 -18.49 3.66 -26.93
C GLN A 331 -17.66 3.04 -28.06
N PRO A 332 -17.65 3.64 -29.27
CA PRO A 332 -16.80 3.17 -30.34
C PRO A 332 -15.34 3.44 -29.96
N SER A 333 -14.48 2.45 -30.24
CA SER A 333 -13.04 2.64 -30.10
C SER A 333 -12.55 3.75 -31.05
N GLN A 334 -11.52 4.47 -30.62
CA GLN A 334 -10.92 5.55 -31.40
C GLN A 334 -9.39 5.40 -31.45
N TRP A 335 -8.81 5.78 -32.59
CA TRP A 335 -7.38 5.75 -32.82
C TRP A 335 -6.75 7.07 -32.41
N VAL A 336 -5.85 7.05 -31.44
CA VAL A 336 -5.19 8.24 -30.89
C VAL A 336 -3.72 8.24 -31.28
N ASN A 337 -3.20 9.40 -31.66
CA ASN A 337 -1.79 9.56 -32.01
C ASN A 337 -0.94 9.44 -30.74
N ALA A 338 -0.05 8.45 -30.71
CA ALA A 338 0.94 8.29 -29.65
C ALA A 338 2.20 9.11 -29.94
N GLY A 339 2.59 9.25 -31.21
CA GLY A 339 3.72 10.08 -31.61
C GLY A 339 4.45 9.56 -32.85
N PRO A 340 5.44 10.30 -33.37
CA PRO A 340 6.35 9.84 -34.41
C PRO A 340 7.08 8.54 -34.01
N GLU A 341 7.24 7.61 -34.94
CA GLU A 341 7.92 6.33 -34.67
C GLU A 341 9.35 6.49 -34.14
N LYS A 342 10.04 7.56 -34.53
CA LYS A 342 11.42 7.89 -34.12
C LYS A 342 11.57 8.16 -32.62
N ASP A 343 10.47 8.50 -31.93
CA ASP A 343 10.46 8.79 -30.49
C ASP A 343 10.46 7.49 -29.65
N PHE A 344 10.32 6.34 -30.32
CA PHE A 344 10.31 5.00 -29.72
C PHE A 344 11.55 4.22 -30.19
N PRO A 345 12.63 4.15 -29.39
CA PRO A 345 13.86 3.47 -29.77
C PRO A 345 13.69 1.94 -29.80
N VAL A 346 14.32 1.29 -30.78
CA VAL A 346 14.32 -0.18 -30.90
C VAL A 346 15.00 -0.81 -29.68
N GLY A 347 14.36 -1.81 -29.09
CA GLY A 347 14.81 -2.49 -27.86
C GLY A 347 14.39 -1.80 -26.56
N GLY A 348 13.79 -0.60 -26.63
CA GLY A 348 13.36 0.17 -25.47
C GLY A 348 11.86 0.05 -25.16
N ILE A 349 11.48 0.56 -23.98
CA ILE A 349 10.09 0.76 -23.57
C ILE A 349 9.92 2.23 -23.18
N THR A 350 9.05 2.94 -23.89
CA THR A 350 8.77 4.36 -23.66
C THR A 350 7.37 4.52 -23.08
N SER A 351 7.21 5.40 -22.08
CA SER A 351 5.90 5.82 -21.61
C SER A 351 5.45 7.07 -22.38
N VAL A 352 4.24 7.05 -22.93
CA VAL A 352 3.65 8.19 -23.63
C VAL A 352 2.23 8.43 -23.16
N THR A 353 1.84 9.69 -23.03
CA THR A 353 0.48 10.08 -22.61
C THR A 353 -0.38 10.34 -23.83
N LEU A 354 -1.47 9.60 -23.96
CA LEU A 354 -2.49 9.82 -24.97
C LEU A 354 -3.48 10.85 -24.47
N HIS A 355 -3.76 11.85 -25.31
CA HIS A 355 -4.78 12.87 -25.06
C HIS A 355 -5.93 12.66 -26.03
N TYR A 356 -7.12 12.39 -25.52
CA TYR A 356 -8.31 12.19 -26.36
C TYR A 356 -9.59 12.60 -25.64
N LYS A 357 -10.61 12.93 -26.43
CA LYS A 357 -11.91 13.32 -25.90
C LYS A 357 -12.81 12.11 -25.78
N ARG A 358 -13.33 11.88 -24.58
CA ARG A 358 -14.30 10.82 -24.29
C ARG A 358 -15.67 11.44 -24.03
N SER A 359 -16.62 11.18 -24.91
CA SER A 359 -17.99 11.69 -24.80
C SER A 359 -18.89 10.62 -24.18
N GLN A 360 -19.27 10.79 -22.91
CA GLN A 360 -20.35 10.02 -22.30
C GLN A 360 -21.68 10.76 -22.52
N ALA A 361 -22.81 10.05 -22.45
CA ALA A 361 -24.12 10.46 -22.98
C ALA A 361 -24.51 11.95 -22.88
N PHE A 362 -24.13 12.67 -21.80
CA PHE A 362 -24.43 14.09 -21.62
C PHE A 362 -23.20 14.99 -21.40
N HIS A 363 -21.99 14.42 -21.34
CA HIS A 363 -20.76 15.14 -21.01
C HIS A 363 -19.56 14.61 -21.79
N SER A 364 -18.76 15.54 -22.32
CA SER A 364 -17.47 15.20 -22.91
C SER A 364 -16.33 15.58 -21.98
N GLU A 365 -15.45 14.64 -21.69
CA GLU A 365 -14.28 14.82 -20.84
C GLU A 365 -13.01 14.64 -21.68
N GLU A 366 -11.99 15.47 -21.45
CA GLU A 366 -10.65 15.21 -21.98
C GLU A 366 -9.95 14.20 -21.07
N LYS A 367 -9.48 13.10 -21.66
CA LYS A 367 -8.75 12.04 -20.97
C LYS A 367 -7.27 12.12 -21.32
N GLU A 368 -6.46 12.01 -20.27
CA GLU A 368 -5.02 11.82 -20.36
C GLU A 368 -4.71 10.43 -19.83
N VAL A 369 -4.27 9.53 -20.70
CA VAL A 369 -4.01 8.13 -20.33
C VAL A 369 -2.59 7.74 -20.74
N PRO A 370 -1.72 7.37 -19.79
CA PRO A 370 -0.41 6.85 -20.13
C PRO A 370 -0.54 5.47 -20.79
N VAL A 371 0.28 5.21 -21.80
CA VAL A 371 0.47 3.91 -22.41
C VAL A 371 1.96 3.60 -22.50
N LEU A 372 2.30 2.31 -22.41
CA LEU A 372 3.68 1.84 -22.42
C LEU A 372 3.94 1.20 -23.78
N VAL A 373 4.87 1.77 -24.54
CA VAL A 373 5.18 1.34 -25.91
C VAL A 373 6.52 0.65 -25.91
N ARG A 374 6.51 -0.65 -26.22
CA ARG A 374 7.71 -1.43 -26.52
C ARG A 374 7.94 -1.46 -28.02
N ARG A 375 9.19 -1.30 -28.45
CA ARG A 375 9.56 -1.50 -29.86
C ARG A 375 10.62 -2.59 -29.95
N ASP A 376 10.31 -3.71 -30.59
CA ASP A 376 11.24 -4.85 -30.69
C ASP A 376 12.04 -4.84 -32.00
N SER A 377 11.48 -4.29 -33.08
CA SER A 377 12.17 -4.10 -34.36
C SER A 377 11.69 -2.81 -35.06
N GLU A 378 12.21 -2.50 -36.26
CA GLU A 378 11.80 -1.30 -37.00
C GLU A 378 10.29 -1.20 -37.21
N GLN A 379 9.58 -2.32 -37.34
CA GLN A 379 8.14 -2.35 -37.64
C GLN A 379 7.30 -3.07 -36.58
N ASP A 380 7.89 -3.48 -35.46
CA ASP A 380 7.19 -4.26 -34.44
C ASP A 380 7.04 -3.48 -33.14
N PHE A 381 5.82 -3.00 -32.90
CA PHE A 381 5.43 -2.28 -31.69
C PHE A 381 4.53 -3.16 -30.83
N ILE A 382 4.60 -2.98 -29.53
CA ILE A 382 3.64 -3.55 -28.59
C ILE A 382 3.24 -2.46 -27.61
N CYS A 383 1.95 -2.14 -27.59
CA CYS A 383 1.40 -1.12 -26.71
C CYS A 383 0.68 -1.80 -25.55
N PHE A 384 1.06 -1.44 -24.32
CA PHE A 384 0.40 -1.89 -23.10
C PHE A 384 -0.38 -0.74 -22.46
N SER A 385 -1.51 -1.07 -21.85
CA SER A 385 -2.15 -0.15 -20.91
C SER A 385 -1.24 0.07 -19.70
N SER A 386 -1.10 1.32 -19.27
CA SER A 386 -0.46 1.63 -17.98
C SER A 386 -1.36 1.32 -16.78
N SER A 387 -2.60 0.87 -17.00
CA SER A 387 -3.54 0.52 -15.93
C SER A 387 -3.38 -0.93 -15.51
N CYS A 388 -3.01 -1.14 -14.24
CA CYS A 388 -2.92 -2.46 -13.65
C CYS A 388 -4.29 -3.16 -13.66
N PRO A 389 -4.41 -4.41 -14.14
CA PRO A 389 -5.69 -5.14 -14.18
C PRO A 389 -6.24 -5.53 -12.81
N HIS A 390 -5.53 -5.26 -11.71
CA HIS A 390 -6.08 -5.47 -10.36
C HIS A 390 -7.07 -4.37 -9.95
N LEU A 391 -6.63 -3.11 -9.90
CA LEU A 391 -7.41 -1.97 -9.40
C LEU A 391 -7.20 -0.69 -10.22
N GLY A 392 -6.59 -0.78 -11.41
CA GLY A 392 -6.37 0.36 -12.30
C GLY A 392 -5.20 1.27 -11.92
N CYS A 393 -4.38 0.91 -10.93
CA CYS A 393 -3.21 1.70 -10.54
C CYS A 393 -2.20 1.82 -11.69
N ALA A 394 -1.46 2.94 -11.75
CA ALA A 394 -0.44 3.16 -12.75
C ALA A 394 0.70 2.12 -12.66
N VAL A 395 1.10 1.65 -13.83
CA VAL A 395 2.20 0.72 -14.05
C VAL A 395 3.26 1.44 -14.86
N SER A 396 4.51 1.34 -14.42
CA SER A 396 5.68 1.92 -15.11
C SER A 396 6.71 0.86 -15.43
N TRP A 397 7.54 1.10 -16.44
CA TRP A 397 8.71 0.27 -16.72
C TRP A 397 9.87 0.65 -15.79
N ASP A 398 10.51 -0.35 -15.21
CA ASP A 398 11.69 -0.19 -14.36
C ASP A 398 12.90 -0.82 -15.04
N GLU A 399 13.80 0.03 -15.54
CA GLU A 399 14.97 -0.40 -16.32
C GLU A 399 15.91 -1.33 -15.53
N LEU A 400 16.07 -1.08 -14.23
CA LEU A 400 16.98 -1.85 -13.37
C LEU A 400 16.54 -3.31 -13.22
N SER A 401 15.25 -3.55 -13.00
CA SER A 401 14.71 -4.89 -12.86
C SER A 401 14.19 -5.49 -14.17
N ARG A 402 14.16 -4.69 -15.25
CA ARG A 402 13.60 -5.04 -16.57
C ARG A 402 12.17 -5.59 -16.47
N ARG A 403 11.34 -4.92 -15.68
CA ARG A 403 9.98 -5.33 -15.35
C ARG A 403 9.04 -4.13 -15.33
N PHE A 404 7.77 -4.38 -15.60
CA PHE A 404 6.72 -3.42 -15.28
C PHE A 404 6.37 -3.51 -13.81
N LYS A 405 6.28 -2.38 -13.11
CA LYS A 405 5.93 -2.29 -11.69
C LYS A 405 4.67 -1.46 -11.48
N CYS A 406 3.73 -2.04 -10.76
CA CYS A 406 2.54 -1.38 -10.27
C CYS A 406 2.85 -0.74 -8.91
N ALA A 407 2.59 0.56 -8.79
CA ALA A 407 2.86 1.33 -7.57
C ALA A 407 2.01 0.89 -6.35
N CYS A 408 0.93 0.13 -6.55
CA CYS A 408 -0.06 -0.13 -5.49
C CYS A 408 0.28 -1.25 -4.48
N HIS A 409 0.61 -2.46 -4.91
CA HIS A 409 0.79 -3.59 -3.97
C HIS A 409 1.87 -4.54 -4.48
N GLY A 410 2.90 -3.98 -5.13
CA GLY A 410 3.99 -4.76 -5.73
C GLY A 410 3.52 -5.70 -6.84
N GLY A 411 2.49 -5.31 -7.60
CA GLY A 411 2.18 -5.99 -8.85
C GLY A 411 3.37 -5.82 -9.80
N ALA A 412 3.87 -6.91 -10.37
CA ALA A 412 4.95 -6.87 -11.33
C ALA A 412 4.63 -7.75 -12.53
N PHE A 413 5.09 -7.29 -13.69
CA PHE A 413 4.94 -8.00 -14.95
C PHE A 413 6.30 -8.11 -15.64
N ASP A 414 6.52 -9.19 -16.37
CA ASP A 414 7.70 -9.32 -17.23
C ASP A 414 7.63 -8.38 -18.45
N ARG A 415 8.67 -8.41 -19.29
CA ARG A 415 8.74 -7.57 -20.50
C ARG A 415 7.55 -7.78 -21.45
N ASP A 416 6.91 -8.94 -21.44
CA ASP A 416 5.76 -9.30 -22.28
C ASP A 416 4.40 -8.96 -21.65
N GLY A 417 4.42 -8.39 -20.44
CA GLY A 417 3.24 -8.00 -19.68
C GLY A 417 2.63 -9.14 -18.86
N LYS A 418 3.27 -10.32 -18.78
CA LYS A 418 2.74 -11.44 -17.99
C LYS A 418 2.98 -11.19 -16.50
N VAL A 419 2.00 -11.53 -15.67
CA VAL A 419 2.09 -11.41 -14.21
C VAL A 419 3.23 -12.30 -13.69
N ILE A 420 4.15 -11.69 -12.95
CA ILE A 420 5.25 -12.38 -12.28
C ILE A 420 5.22 -12.18 -10.76
N ALA A 421 4.56 -11.13 -10.27
CA ALA A 421 4.36 -10.91 -8.84
C ALA A 421 3.14 -10.03 -8.55
N GLY A 422 2.66 -10.11 -7.30
CA GLY A 422 1.52 -9.36 -6.81
C GLY A 422 0.15 -9.96 -7.18
N PRO A 423 -0.95 -9.36 -6.70
CA PRO A 423 -2.32 -9.79 -6.93
C PRO A 423 -2.97 -9.48 -8.31
N PRO A 424 -2.34 -8.86 -9.34
CA PRO A 424 -3.01 -8.74 -10.64
C PRO A 424 -3.50 -10.09 -11.18
N PRO A 425 -4.80 -10.24 -11.52
CA PRO A 425 -5.37 -11.53 -11.90
C PRO A 425 -5.06 -11.92 -13.36
N SER A 426 -4.52 -10.99 -14.15
CA SER A 426 -4.28 -11.17 -15.58
C SER A 426 -3.07 -10.34 -16.05
N PRO A 427 -2.49 -10.68 -17.23
CA PRO A 427 -1.44 -9.89 -17.85
C PRO A 427 -1.85 -8.43 -18.11
N LEU A 428 -0.85 -7.55 -18.29
CA LEU A 428 -1.08 -6.18 -18.74
C LEU A 428 -1.86 -6.19 -20.06
N PRO A 429 -3.00 -5.47 -20.13
CA PRO A 429 -3.79 -5.39 -21.35
C PRO A 429 -2.94 -4.84 -22.51
N ARG A 430 -2.92 -5.58 -23.62
CA ARG A 430 -2.34 -5.11 -24.88
C ARG A 430 -3.38 -4.27 -25.62
N LEU A 431 -2.95 -3.10 -26.06
CA LEU A 431 -3.77 -2.17 -26.84
C LEU A 431 -3.43 -2.37 -28.33
N PRO A 432 -4.45 -2.48 -29.20
CA PRO A 432 -4.24 -2.48 -30.64
C PRO A 432 -3.51 -1.22 -31.09
N TRP A 433 -2.63 -1.36 -32.08
CA TRP A 433 -1.84 -0.26 -32.61
C TRP A 433 -1.75 -0.35 -34.13
N LYS A 434 -1.44 0.77 -34.78
CA LYS A 434 -1.10 0.83 -36.20
C LYS A 434 -0.10 1.94 -36.49
N LEU A 435 0.66 1.79 -37.56
CA LEU A 435 1.58 2.82 -38.04
C LEU A 435 1.00 3.44 -39.32
N GLU A 436 0.75 4.76 -39.29
CA GLU A 436 0.25 5.51 -40.45
C GLU A 436 1.15 6.72 -40.69
N ASN A 437 1.78 6.80 -41.87
CA ASN A 437 2.67 7.90 -42.26
C ASN A 437 3.80 8.17 -41.24
N GLY A 438 4.38 7.12 -40.64
CA GLY A 438 5.44 7.24 -39.63
C GLY A 438 4.96 7.69 -38.24
N ILE A 439 3.64 7.72 -37.99
CA ILE A 439 3.04 8.04 -36.70
C ILE A 439 2.42 6.78 -36.11
N LEU A 440 2.83 6.43 -34.88
CA LEU A 440 2.22 5.37 -34.10
C LEU A 440 0.87 5.83 -33.58
N LYS A 441 -0.18 5.04 -33.85
CA LYS A 441 -1.52 5.23 -33.31
C LYS A 441 -1.91 4.05 -32.44
N VAL A 442 -2.58 4.32 -31.33
CA VAL A 442 -3.05 3.32 -30.37
C VAL A 442 -4.57 3.43 -30.25
N GLU A 443 -5.24 2.29 -30.19
CA GLU A 443 -6.70 2.22 -30.03
C GLU A 443 -7.08 2.31 -28.55
N VAL A 444 -8.03 3.21 -28.25
CA VAL A 444 -8.60 3.41 -26.90
C VAL A 444 -10.13 3.40 -26.96
N VAL A 445 -10.78 3.18 -25.81
CA VAL A 445 -12.25 3.05 -25.66
C VAL A 445 -12.82 4.14 -24.74
#